data_AF-A0A7W0L576-F1
#
_entry.id   AF-A0A7W0L576-F1
#
_cell.length_a   1.000
_cell.length_b   1.000
_cell.length_c   1.000
_cell.angle_alpha   90.00
_cell.angle_beta   90.00
_cell.angle_gamma   90.00
#
_symmetry.space_group_name_H-M   'P 1'
#
loop_
_entity.id
_entity.type
_entity.pdbx_description
1 polymer ?
#
loop_
_entity_poly.entity_id
_entity_poly.type
_entity_poly.pdbx_seq_one_letter_code
_entity_poly.pdbx_strand_id
1 'polypeptide(L)'
;MPEVAKKARARLAVHDDMVLAAKRGDRAGLSDADLRFHETLVGLSGSPRLARMHGTLLVETRMCLTALQNTDRPSTDAAEEHGELLEAVRAGDKRRLIRLIDAHMDDALRRLIPDPVPRPGG
;
A
#
# COMPACT_ATOMS: atom_id res chain seq x y z
N MET A 1 2.06 25.32 10.20
CA MET A 1 3.38 24.67 10.01
C MET A 1 3.62 23.41 10.86
N PRO A 2 3.12 23.25 12.10
CA PRO A 2 3.34 22.03 12.90
C PRO A 2 2.66 20.78 12.31
N GLU A 3 1.46 20.94 11.78
CA GLU A 3 0.66 19.82 11.30
C GLU A 3 1.21 19.21 10.00
N VAL A 4 1.71 20.03 9.08
CA VAL A 4 2.34 19.55 7.83
C VAL A 4 3.61 18.74 8.14
N ALA A 5 4.42 19.18 9.11
CA ALA A 5 5.62 18.45 9.55
C ALA A 5 5.28 17.13 10.25
N LYS A 6 4.25 17.11 11.10
CA LYS A 6 3.74 15.88 11.75
C LYS A 6 3.24 14.87 10.72
N LYS A 7 2.50 15.35 9.72
CA LYS A 7 2.00 14.58 8.58
C LYS A 7 3.12 14.00 7.71
N ALA A 8 4.18 14.77 7.46
CA ALA A 8 5.36 14.28 6.73
C ALA A 8 6.16 13.23 7.54
N ARG A 9 6.26 13.41 8.86
CA ARG A 9 6.97 12.49 9.75
C ARG A 9 6.24 11.15 9.92
N ALA A 10 4.91 11.17 9.98
CA ALA A 10 4.10 9.96 10.00
C ALA A 10 4.26 9.14 8.71
N ARG A 11 4.29 9.79 7.54
CA ARG A 11 4.55 9.14 6.24
C ARG A 11 5.89 8.41 6.22
N LEU A 12 6.94 9.10 6.66
CA LEU A 12 8.31 8.57 6.77
C LEU A 12 8.40 7.32 7.65
N ALA A 13 7.87 7.41 8.87
CA ALA A 13 7.99 6.33 9.85
C ALA A 13 7.34 5.03 9.38
N VAL A 14 6.22 5.11 8.65
CA VAL A 14 5.54 3.91 8.15
C VAL A 14 6.28 3.27 6.98
N HIS A 15 6.92 4.07 6.11
CA HIS A 15 7.80 3.52 5.06
C HIS A 15 9.04 2.83 5.65
N ASP A 16 9.63 3.41 6.69
CA ASP A 16 10.78 2.80 7.39
C ASP A 16 10.42 1.42 7.97
N ASP A 17 9.23 1.27 8.54
CA ASP A 17 8.71 -0.02 9.00
C ASP A 17 8.61 -1.06 7.88
N MET A 18 8.12 -0.65 6.69
CA MET A 18 8.04 -1.53 5.51
C MET A 18 9.42 -1.97 5.04
N VAL A 19 10.38 -1.05 4.96
CA VAL A 19 11.77 -1.34 4.57
C VAL A 19 12.40 -2.33 5.55
N LEU A 20 12.17 -2.13 6.85
CA LEU A 20 12.69 -3.01 7.89
C LEU A 20 12.06 -4.41 7.85
N ALA A 21 10.75 -4.51 7.64
CA ALA A 21 10.07 -5.79 7.48
C ALA A 21 10.55 -6.53 6.22
N ALA A 22 10.69 -5.81 5.10
CA ALA A 22 11.21 -6.36 3.85
C ALA A 22 12.62 -6.93 3.99
N LYS A 23 13.53 -6.20 4.64
CA LYS A 23 14.91 -6.65 4.90
C LYS A 23 14.99 -7.92 5.76
N ARG A 24 14.00 -8.13 6.63
CA ARG A 24 13.93 -9.32 7.50
C ARG A 24 13.19 -10.50 6.86
N GLY A 25 12.61 -10.34 5.66
CA GLY A 25 11.71 -11.33 5.08
C GLY A 25 10.42 -11.53 5.88
N ASP A 26 10.07 -10.54 6.72
CA ASP A 26 8.91 -10.59 7.61
C ASP A 26 7.65 -10.21 6.83
N ARG A 27 7.04 -11.19 6.18
CA ARG A 27 5.86 -11.00 5.30
C ARG A 27 4.65 -10.47 6.08
N ALA A 28 4.46 -10.92 7.32
CA ALA A 28 3.39 -10.45 8.19
C ALA A 28 3.59 -8.97 8.57
N GLY A 29 4.80 -8.62 9.03
CA GLY A 29 5.17 -7.24 9.34
C GLY A 29 5.09 -6.31 8.13
N LEU A 30 5.40 -6.82 6.93
CA LEU A 30 5.28 -6.05 5.68
C LEU A 30 3.82 -5.73 5.38
N SER A 31 2.91 -6.70 5.47
CA SER A 31 1.47 -6.46 5.26
C SER A 31 0.87 -5.51 6.29
N ASP A 32 1.28 -5.62 7.55
CA ASP A 32 0.82 -4.69 8.58
C ASP A 32 1.34 -3.26 8.35
N ALA A 33 2.58 -3.12 7.86
CA ALA A 33 3.16 -1.82 7.55
C ALA A 33 2.53 -1.18 6.30
N ASP A 34 2.26 -1.99 5.27
CA ASP A 34 1.51 -1.61 4.06
C ASP A 34 0.11 -1.07 4.41
N LEU A 35 -0.61 -1.78 5.28
CA LEU A 35 -1.92 -1.35 5.76
C LEU A 35 -1.86 0.00 6.49
N ARG A 36 -0.90 0.16 7.41
CA ARG A 36 -0.65 1.43 8.12
C ARG A 36 -0.29 2.55 7.15
N PHE A 37 0.37 2.24 6.02
CA PHE A 37 0.73 3.24 5.03
C PHE A 37 -0.52 3.81 4.38
N HIS A 38 -1.43 2.94 3.92
CA HIS A 38 -2.68 3.36 3.32
C HIS A 38 -3.56 4.16 4.31
N GLU A 39 -3.67 3.71 5.56
CA GLU A 39 -4.39 4.46 6.61
C GLU A 39 -3.82 5.86 6.81
N THR A 40 -2.49 5.94 6.87
CA THR A 40 -1.77 7.21 6.99
C THR A 40 -2.04 8.08 5.78
N LEU A 41 -1.92 7.57 4.55
CA LEU A 41 -2.16 8.33 3.33
C LEU A 41 -3.59 8.87 3.25
N VAL A 42 -4.58 8.05 3.59
CA VAL A 42 -6.00 8.45 3.59
C VAL A 42 -6.30 9.48 4.68
N GLY A 43 -5.78 9.30 5.89
CA GLY A 43 -5.94 10.28 6.98
C GLY A 43 -5.37 11.65 6.60
N LEU A 44 -4.35 11.67 5.75
CA LEU A 44 -3.71 12.89 5.28
C LEU A 44 -4.51 13.66 4.22
N SER A 45 -5.46 13.00 3.55
CA SER A 45 -6.40 13.65 2.61
C SER A 45 -7.29 14.69 3.28
N GLY A 46 -7.48 14.61 4.61
CA GLY A 46 -8.40 15.46 5.35
C GLY A 46 -9.87 15.22 5.03
N SER A 47 -10.21 14.14 4.30
CA SER A 47 -11.58 13.79 3.94
C SER A 47 -12.15 12.75 4.90
N PRO A 48 -13.09 13.12 5.80
CA PRO A 48 -13.70 12.17 6.73
C PRO A 48 -14.50 11.07 6.01
N ARG A 49 -15.03 11.37 4.83
CA ARG A 49 -15.72 10.40 3.98
C ARG A 49 -14.76 9.34 3.46
N LEU A 50 -13.59 9.76 2.98
CA LEU A 50 -12.56 8.85 2.46
C LEU A 50 -11.98 7.98 3.59
N ALA A 51 -11.75 8.56 4.77
CA ALA A 51 -11.31 7.83 5.95
C ALA A 51 -12.30 6.74 6.41
N ARG A 52 -13.60 7.05 6.42
CA ARG A 52 -14.64 6.05 6.76
C ARG A 52 -14.73 4.93 5.72
N MET A 53 -14.77 5.29 4.43
CA MET A 53 -14.80 4.29 3.34
C MET A 53 -13.58 3.38 3.38
N HIS A 54 -12.41 3.96 3.60
CA HIS A 54 -11.17 3.22 3.72
C HIS A 54 -11.20 2.28 4.93
N GLY A 55 -11.64 2.72 6.10
CA GLY A 55 -11.74 1.87 7.30
C GLY A 55 -12.67 0.66 7.12
N THR A 56 -13.78 0.81 6.40
CA THR A 56 -14.66 -0.33 6.07
C THR A 56 -14.01 -1.29 5.08
N LEU A 57 -13.45 -0.76 3.99
CA LEU A 57 -12.74 -1.56 2.98
C LEU A 57 -11.52 -2.26 3.59
N LEU A 58 -10.86 -1.65 4.58
CA LEU A 58 -9.67 -2.18 5.24
C LEU A 58 -9.90 -3.52 5.91
N VAL A 59 -11.05 -3.69 6.58
CA VAL A 59 -11.37 -4.94 7.29
C VAL A 59 -11.50 -6.09 6.30
N GLU A 60 -12.13 -5.85 5.15
CA GLU A 60 -12.26 -6.82 4.06
C GLU A 60 -10.95 -7.00 3.29
N THR A 61 -10.22 -5.91 3.05
CA THR A 61 -8.92 -5.89 2.35
C THR A 61 -7.84 -6.60 3.16
N ARG A 62 -7.90 -6.59 4.51
CA ARG A 62 -6.96 -7.31 5.37
C ARG A 62 -7.01 -8.82 5.13
N MET A 63 -8.20 -9.38 4.87
CA MET A 63 -8.37 -10.79 4.52
C MET A 63 -7.74 -11.11 3.15
N CYS A 64 -7.91 -10.21 2.17
CA CYS A 64 -7.29 -10.32 0.84
C CYS A 64 -5.77 -10.10 0.87
N LEU A 65 -5.27 -9.17 1.69
CA LEU A 65 -3.84 -8.92 1.90
C LEU A 65 -3.15 -10.13 2.52
N THR A 66 -3.79 -10.82 3.48
CA THR A 66 -3.33 -12.12 3.98
C THR A 66 -3.27 -13.18 2.87
N ALA A 67 -4.21 -13.18 1.92
CA ALA A 67 -4.11 -14.06 0.75
C ALA A 67 -2.94 -13.67 -0.17
N LEU A 68 -2.69 -12.37 -0.35
CA LEU A 68 -1.53 -11.83 -1.08
C LEU A 68 -0.19 -12.17 -0.40
N GLN A 69 -0.17 -12.43 0.91
CA GLN A 69 1.02 -12.92 1.63
C GLN A 69 1.53 -14.26 1.12
N ASN A 70 0.77 -15.02 0.33
CA ASN A 70 1.21 -16.27 -0.26
C ASN A 70 1.68 -16.13 -1.72
N THR A 71 1.76 -14.91 -2.25
CA THR A 71 2.22 -14.66 -3.64
C THR A 71 3.74 -14.53 -3.73
N ASP A 72 4.35 -14.95 -4.83
CA ASP A 72 5.82 -15.03 -5.00
C ASP A 72 6.55 -13.67 -5.11
N ARG A 73 5.93 -12.57 -4.69
CA ARG A 73 6.56 -11.25 -4.76
C ARG A 73 7.72 -11.12 -3.76
N PRO A 74 8.90 -10.64 -4.19
CA PRO A 74 9.94 -10.19 -3.28
C PRO A 74 9.44 -9.05 -2.38
N SER A 75 9.70 -9.16 -1.08
CA SER A 75 9.32 -8.16 -0.08
C SER A 75 9.97 -6.78 -0.32
N THR A 76 11.11 -6.74 -1.01
CA THR A 76 11.86 -5.52 -1.34
C THR A 76 11.11 -4.62 -2.32
N ASP A 77 10.49 -5.21 -3.34
CA ASP A 77 9.80 -4.47 -4.39
C ASP A 77 8.62 -3.66 -3.83
N ALA A 78 7.94 -4.21 -2.82
CA ALA A 78 6.83 -3.54 -2.15
C ALA A 78 7.27 -2.29 -1.39
N ALA A 79 8.41 -2.35 -0.71
CA ALA A 79 8.95 -1.20 0.02
C ALA A 79 9.48 -0.11 -0.92
N GLU A 80 10.00 -0.48 -2.09
CA GLU A 80 10.48 0.44 -3.11
C GLU A 80 9.34 1.24 -3.75
N GLU A 81 8.27 0.58 -4.19
CA GLU A 81 7.06 1.25 -4.74
C GLU A 81 6.47 2.28 -3.78
N HIS A 82 6.38 1.91 -2.50
CA HIS A 82 5.89 2.80 -1.45
C HIS A 82 6.80 4.01 -1.23
N GLY A 83 8.11 3.83 -1.41
CA GLY A 83 9.07 4.93 -1.42
C GLY A 83 8.80 5.91 -2.55
N GLU A 84 8.51 5.42 -3.76
CA GLU A 84 8.21 6.30 -4.91
C GLU A 84 6.94 7.12 -4.71
N LEU A 85 5.90 6.53 -4.12
CA LEU A 85 4.67 7.23 -3.73
C LEU A 85 4.97 8.36 -2.75
N LEU A 86 5.83 8.09 -1.75
CA LEU A 86 6.23 9.08 -0.75
C LEU A 86 6.96 10.27 -1.37
N GLU A 87 7.87 10.00 -2.31
CA GLU A 87 8.60 11.03 -3.04
C GLU A 87 7.67 11.87 -3.91
N ALA A 88 6.69 11.26 -4.58
CA ALA A 88 5.69 12.01 -5.35
C ALA A 88 4.85 12.93 -4.44
N VAL A 89 4.48 12.46 -3.25
CA VAL A 89 3.78 13.28 -2.24
C VAL A 89 4.67 14.42 -1.75
N ARG A 90 5.95 14.17 -1.48
CA ARG A 90 6.93 15.18 -1.04
C ARG A 90 7.14 16.27 -2.07
N ALA A 91 7.30 15.89 -3.33
CA ALA A 91 7.47 16.81 -4.45
C ALA A 91 6.19 17.58 -4.80
N GLY A 92 5.03 17.19 -4.25
CA GLY A 92 3.73 17.76 -4.61
C GLY A 92 3.30 17.42 -6.05
N ASP A 93 3.92 16.42 -6.68
CA ASP A 93 3.63 16.01 -8.04
C ASP A 93 2.39 15.11 -8.08
N LYS A 94 1.23 15.76 -8.14
CA LYS A 94 -0.08 15.10 -8.19
C LYS A 94 -0.20 14.15 -9.38
N ARG A 95 0.36 14.48 -10.54
CA ARG A 95 0.24 13.64 -11.75
C ARG A 95 1.05 12.37 -11.61
N ARG A 96 2.27 12.47 -11.09
CA ARG A 96 3.09 11.30 -10.77
C ARG A 96 2.43 10.44 -9.70
N LEU A 97 1.90 11.06 -8.64
CA LEU A 97 1.25 10.34 -7.56
C LEU A 97 0.05 9.51 -8.04
N ILE A 98 -0.84 10.10 -8.85
CA ILE A 98 -2.01 9.37 -9.38
C ILE A 98 -1.57 8.16 -10.21
N ARG A 99 -0.61 8.34 -11.13
CA ARG A 99 -0.11 7.21 -11.95
C ARG A 99 0.49 6.09 -11.11
N LEU A 100 1.25 6.43 -10.08
CA LEU A 100 1.86 5.43 -9.19
C LEU A 100 0.80 4.68 -8.37
N ILE A 101 -0.23 5.37 -7.89
CA ILE A 101 -1.36 4.74 -7.17
C ILE A 101 -2.11 3.78 -8.11
N ASP A 102 -2.44 4.22 -9.33
CA ASP A 102 -3.17 3.37 -10.28
C ASP A 102 -2.37 2.08 -10.60
N ALA A 103 -1.07 2.22 -10.87
CA ALA A 103 -0.19 1.07 -11.12
C ALA A 103 -0.10 0.12 -9.92
N HIS A 104 0.03 0.67 -8.71
CA HIS A 104 0.10 -0.10 -7.47
C HIS A 104 -1.21 -0.90 -7.21
N MET A 105 -2.37 -0.29 -7.44
CA MET A 105 -3.67 -0.96 -7.27
C MET A 105 -3.90 -2.04 -8.33
N ASP A 106 -3.53 -1.79 -9.58
CA ASP A 106 -3.64 -2.76 -10.68
C ASP A 106 -2.78 -4.01 -10.41
N ASP A 107 -1.56 -3.80 -9.92
CA ASP A 107 -0.65 -4.88 -9.56
C ASP A 107 -1.17 -5.71 -8.38
N ALA A 108 -1.70 -5.06 -7.35
CA ALA A 108 -2.38 -5.75 -6.25
C ALA A 108 -3.59 -6.58 -6.74
N LEU A 109 -4.38 -6.04 -7.67
CA LEU A 109 -5.53 -6.75 -8.25
C LEU A 109 -5.12 -7.98 -9.06
N ARG A 110 -4.10 -7.85 -9.92
CA ARG A 110 -3.57 -8.97 -10.73
C ARG A 110 -3.09 -10.13 -9.86
N ARG A 111 -2.55 -9.84 -8.68
CA ARG A 111 -2.07 -10.87 -7.74
C ARG A 111 -3.19 -11.51 -6.93
N LEU A 112 -4.27 -10.79 -6.70
CA LEU A 112 -5.41 -11.29 -5.94
C LEU A 112 -6.32 -12.20 -6.78
N ILE A 113 -6.43 -11.92 -8.08
CA ILE A 113 -7.23 -12.71 -9.00
C ILE A 113 -6.35 -13.83 -9.58
N PRO A 114 -6.62 -15.12 -9.30
CA PRO A 114 -5.93 -16.20 -9.97
C PRO A 114 -6.18 -16.13 -11.47
N ASP A 115 -5.19 -16.52 -12.29
CA ASP A 115 -5.43 -16.75 -13.72
C ASP A 115 -6.66 -17.66 -13.89
N PRO A 116 -7.56 -17.36 -14.83
CA PRO A 116 -8.74 -18.18 -15.05
C PRO A 116 -8.29 -19.61 -15.33
N VAL A 117 -8.69 -20.55 -14.46
CA VAL A 117 -8.43 -21.98 -14.64
C VAL A 117 -8.92 -22.36 -16.05
N PRO A 118 -8.06 -22.87 -16.94
CA PRO A 118 -8.48 -23.29 -18.26
C PRO A 118 -9.65 -24.26 -18.11
N ARG A 119 -10.79 -23.98 -18.74
CA ARG A 119 -11.92 -24.92 -18.71
C ARG A 119 -11.45 -26.23 -19.33
N PRO A 120 -11.58 -27.37 -18.65
CA PRO A 120 -11.21 -28.64 -19.25
C PRO A 120 -12.17 -28.94 -20.40
N GLY A 121 -11.62 -29.00 -21.62
CA GLY A 121 -12.30 -29.50 -22.82
C GLY A 121 -13.19 -28.49 -23.55
N GLY A 122 -12.73 -28.05 -24.71
CA GLY A 122 -13.54 -27.53 -25.82
C GLY A 122 -13.24 -28.35 -27.06
#